data_AF-A0A520MTB3-F1
#
_entry.id   AF-A0A520MTB3-F1
#
_cell.length_a   1.000
_cell.length_b   1.000
_cell.length_c   1.000
_cell.angle_alpha   90.00
_cell.angle_beta   90.00
_cell.angle_gamma   90.00
#
_symmetry.space_group_name_H-M   'P 1'
#
loop_
_entity.id
_entity.type
_entity.pdbx_description
1 polymer ?
#
loop_
_entity_poly.entity_id
_entity_poly.type
_entity_poly.pdbx_seq_one_letter_code
_entity_poly.pdbx_strand_id
1 'polypeptide(L)'
;MSSFKKFLKFIILLFMIIVSASLAYDILYGQFSFNENKKIESLISKKEKELIEISDENESLKEEISLLKNNDEYVEHIARENLGLIKEEEEYINDEPE
;
A
#
# COMPACT_ATOMS: atom_id res chain seq x y z
N MET A 1 13.68 51.45 38.24
CA MET A 1 12.96 51.31 36.94
C MET A 1 13.71 50.46 35.90
N SER A 2 15.04 50.54 35.79
CA SER A 2 15.85 49.78 34.80
C SER A 2 15.88 48.27 35.04
N SER A 3 16.04 47.83 36.29
CA SER A 3 16.14 46.41 36.68
C SER A 3 14.86 45.61 36.41
N PHE A 4 13.69 46.21 36.65
CA PHE A 4 12.40 45.59 36.37
C PHE A 4 12.17 45.38 34.87
N LYS A 5 12.54 46.35 34.03
CA LYS A 5 12.47 46.21 32.56
C LYS A 5 13.43 45.13 32.04
N LYS A 6 14.62 44.97 32.65
CA LYS A 6 15.56 43.88 32.32
C LYS A 6 15.00 42.50 32.70
N PHE A 7 14.39 42.40 33.88
CA PHE A 7 13.73 41.18 34.33
C PHE A 7 12.54 40.78 33.42
N LEU A 8 11.71 41.75 33.04
CA LEU A 8 10.59 41.49 32.12
C LEU A 8 11.08 41.05 30.72
N LYS A 9 12.15 41.66 30.20
CA LYS A 9 12.79 41.22 28.96
C LYS A 9 13.32 39.78 29.06
N PHE A 10 13.89 39.41 30.20
CA PHE A 10 14.39 38.05 30.43
C PHE A 10 13.25 37.02 30.44
N ILE A 11 12.12 37.34 31.07
CA ILE A 11 10.91 36.48 31.05
C ILE A 11 10.38 36.31 29.63
N ILE A 12 10.27 37.41 28.87
CA ILE A 12 9.80 37.36 27.47
C ILE A 12 10.74 36.52 26.61
N LEU A 13 12.06 36.66 26.79
CA LEU A 13 13.06 35.86 26.09
C LEU A 13 12.91 34.37 26.42
N LEU A 14 12.75 34.04 27.70
CA LEU A 14 12.56 32.66 28.16
C LEU A 14 11.29 32.05 27.57
N PHE A 15 10.19 32.80 27.57
CA PHE A 15 8.93 32.36 26.96
C PHE A 15 9.10 32.10 25.46
N MET A 16 9.78 33.00 24.74
CA MET A 16 10.09 32.82 23.32
C MET A 16 10.90 31.54 23.05
N ILE A 17 11.88 31.24 23.91
CA ILE A 17 12.70 30.03 23.80
C ILE A 17 11.84 28.79 24.00
N ILE A 18 10.94 28.79 25.00
CA ILE A 18 10.06 27.66 25.30
C ILE A 18 9.11 27.39 24.13
N VAL A 19 8.47 28.43 23.58
CA VAL A 19 7.58 28.30 22.41
C VAL A 19 8.37 27.78 21.20
N SER A 20 9.56 28.32 20.96
CA SER A 20 10.41 27.88 19.85
C SER A 20 10.85 26.43 19.99
N ALA A 21 11.20 25.99 21.21
CA ALA A 21 11.58 24.61 21.50
C ALA A 21 10.40 23.65 21.32
N SER A 22 9.19 24.04 21.73
CA SER A 22 7.97 23.25 21.53
C SER A 22 7.68 23.05 20.04
N LEU A 23 7.74 24.11 19.25
CA LEU A 23 7.55 24.03 17.79
C LEU A 23 8.61 23.15 17.12
N ALA A 24 9.86 23.28 17.53
CA ALA A 24 10.94 22.42 17.02
C ALA A 24 10.71 20.94 17.36
N TYR A 25 10.25 20.65 18.57
CA TYR A 25 9.90 19.28 18.97
C TYR A 25 8.76 18.70 18.13
N ASP A 26 7.69 19.47 17.91
CA ASP A 26 6.56 19.03 17.08
C ASP A 26 6.95 18.82 15.61
N ILE A 27 7.84 19.64 15.05
CA ILE A 27 8.32 19.46 13.68
C ILE A 27 9.18 18.19 13.55
N LEU A 28 9.97 17.86 14.57
CA LEU A 28 10.90 16.73 14.55
C LEU A 28 10.22 15.40 14.92
N TYR A 29 9.36 15.39 15.92
CA TYR A 29 8.76 14.19 16.51
C TYR A 29 7.24 14.20 16.53
N GLY A 30 6.60 15.29 16.12
CA GLY A 30 5.15 15.37 16.06
C GLY A 30 4.55 14.51 14.96
N GLN A 31 3.23 14.38 15.01
CA GLN A 31 2.41 13.65 14.05
C GLN A 31 2.54 14.16 12.61
N PHE A 32 2.90 15.44 12.43
CA PHE A 32 3.14 16.06 11.13
C PHE A 32 4.63 16.13 10.77
N SER A 33 5.49 15.42 11.50
CA SER A 33 6.91 15.37 11.19
C SER A 33 7.13 14.77 9.81
N PHE A 34 8.20 15.21 9.15
CA PHE A 34 8.58 14.70 7.84
C PHE A 34 8.77 13.18 7.82
N ASN A 35 9.14 12.59 8.96
CA ASN A 35 9.32 11.15 9.06
C ASN A 35 7.98 10.40 9.05
N GLU A 36 6.97 10.91 9.76
CA GLU A 36 5.65 10.28 9.81
C GLU A 36 4.93 10.40 8.47
N ASN A 37 5.01 11.56 7.81
CA ASN A 37 4.48 11.71 6.44
C ASN A 37 5.10 10.72 5.46
N LYS A 38 6.43 10.51 5.51
CA LYS A 38 7.10 9.51 4.67
C LYS A 38 6.63 8.08 4.93
N LYS A 39 6.37 7.73 6.20
CA LYS A 39 5.80 6.42 6.53
C LYS A 39 4.39 6.29 5.98
N ILE A 40 3.56 7.32 6.11
CA ILE A 40 2.20 7.32 5.59
C ILE A 40 2.22 7.18 4.06
N GLU A 41 3.05 7.94 3.35
CA GLU A 41 3.23 7.81 1.91
C GLU A 41 3.68 6.40 1.51
N SER A 42 4.65 5.83 2.22
CA SER A 42 5.10 4.46 1.99
C SER A 42 3.98 3.42 2.23
N LEU A 43 3.16 3.62 3.25
CA LEU A 43 2.01 2.75 3.53
C LEU A 43 0.94 2.87 2.45
N ILE A 44 0.65 4.09 1.97
CA ILE A 44 -0.27 4.33 0.85
C ILE A 44 0.24 3.60 -0.39
N SER A 45 1.49 3.81 -0.79
CA SER A 45 2.06 3.17 -1.98
C SER A 45 2.04 1.63 -1.88
N LYS A 46 2.33 1.08 -0.70
CA LYS A 46 2.24 -0.37 -0.47
C LYS A 46 0.80 -0.87 -0.63
N LYS A 47 -0.17 -0.13 -0.09
CA LYS A 47 -1.59 -0.51 -0.14
C LYS A 47 -2.18 -0.37 -1.53
N GLU A 48 -1.77 0.64 -2.29
CA GLU A 48 -2.13 0.77 -3.70
C GLU A 48 -1.61 -0.41 -4.52
N LYS A 49 -0.36 -0.82 -4.30
CA LYS A 49 0.19 -2.01 -4.96
C LYS A 49 -0.58 -3.29 -4.61
N GLU A 50 -0.89 -3.48 -3.33
CA GLU A 50 -1.68 -4.62 -2.85
C GLU A 50 -3.09 -4.64 -3.48
N LEU A 51 -3.71 -3.47 -3.66
CA LEU A 51 -5.01 -3.35 -4.34
C LEU A 51 -4.93 -3.75 -5.82
N ILE A 52 -3.86 -3.36 -6.52
CA ILE A 52 -3.65 -3.74 -7.92
C ILE A 52 -3.49 -5.26 -8.01
N GLU A 53 -2.61 -5.86 -7.20
CA GLU A 53 -2.38 -7.31 -7.18
C GLU A 53 -3.68 -8.10 -6.92
N ILE A 54 -4.50 -7.65 -5.95
CA ILE A 54 -5.80 -8.27 -5.65
C ILE A 54 -6.80 -8.05 -6.79
N SER A 55 -6.77 -6.90 -7.46
CA SER A 55 -7.67 -6.63 -8.58
C SER A 55 -7.37 -7.55 -9.76
N ASP A 56 -6.09 -7.69 -10.10
CA ASP A 56 -5.61 -8.54 -11.20
C ASP A 56 -5.94 -10.02 -10.91
N GLU A 57 -5.70 -10.49 -9.68
CA GLU A 57 -6.07 -11.85 -9.26
C GLU A 57 -7.60 -12.08 -9.33
N ASN A 58 -8.40 -11.08 -8.93
CA ASN A 58 -9.85 -11.19 -9.05
C ASN A 58 -10.33 -11.22 -10.50
N GLU A 59 -9.63 -10.55 -11.41
CA GLU A 59 -9.95 -10.59 -12.85
C GLU A 59 -9.62 -11.97 -13.43
N SER A 60 -8.42 -12.49 -13.17
CA SER A 60 -8.02 -13.82 -13.64
C SER A 60 -8.94 -14.92 -13.10
N LEU A 61 -9.32 -14.85 -11.82
CA LEU A 61 -10.23 -15.82 -11.22
C LEU A 61 -11.64 -15.75 -11.83
N LYS A 62 -12.11 -14.56 -12.22
CA LYS A 62 -13.42 -14.44 -12.90
C LYS A 62 -13.38 -15.04 -14.30
N GLU A 63 -12.29 -14.84 -15.03
CA GLU A 63 -12.07 -15.45 -16.34
C GLU A 63 -12.02 -16.97 -16.22
N GLU A 64 -11.25 -17.50 -15.26
CA GLU A 64 -11.17 -18.94 -14.98
C GLU A 64 -12.55 -19.52 -14.62
N ILE A 65 -13.31 -18.84 -13.76
CA ILE A 65 -14.69 -19.24 -13.43
C ILE A 65 -15.59 -19.22 -14.68
N SER A 66 -15.40 -18.27 -15.59
CA SER A 66 -16.15 -18.19 -16.84
C SER A 66 -15.82 -19.37 -17.75
N LEU A 67 -14.54 -19.70 -17.90
CA LEU A 67 -14.09 -20.86 -18.69
C LEU A 67 -14.62 -22.17 -18.10
N LEU A 68 -14.50 -22.37 -16.78
CA LEU A 68 -15.02 -23.55 -16.09
C LEU A 68 -16.54 -23.73 -16.22
N LYS A 69 -17.29 -22.64 -16.42
CA LYS A 69 -18.76 -22.68 -16.56
C LYS A 69 -19.23 -22.87 -17.99
N ASN A 70 -18.48 -22.35 -18.96
CA ASN A 70 -18.96 -22.18 -20.32
C ASN A 70 -18.14 -22.94 -21.36
N ASN A 71 -17.00 -23.53 -20.99
CA ASN A 71 -16.11 -24.26 -21.89
C ASN A 71 -15.85 -25.69 -21.38
N ASP A 72 -16.55 -26.66 -21.96
CA ASP A 72 -16.43 -28.08 -21.60
C ASP A 72 -15.04 -28.65 -21.90
N GLU A 73 -14.36 -28.15 -22.94
CA GLU A 73 -12.99 -28.58 -23.31
C GLU A 73 -11.98 -28.11 -22.27
N TYR A 74 -12.12 -26.88 -21.79
CA TYR A 74 -11.34 -26.36 -20.66
C TYR A 74 -11.56 -27.19 -19.38
N VAL A 75 -12.81 -27.55 -19.09
CA VAL A 75 -13.14 -28.41 -17.94
C VAL A 75 -12.52 -29.80 -18.07
N GLU A 76 -12.58 -30.42 -19.26
CA GLU A 76 -11.94 -31.71 -19.52
C GLU A 76 -10.41 -31.61 -19.34
N HIS A 77 -9.78 -30.58 -19.88
CA HIS A 77 -8.35 -30.34 -19.72
C HIS A 77 -7.95 -30.33 -18.23
N ILE A 78 -8.61 -29.49 -17.42
CA ILE A 78 -8.34 -29.38 -15.98
C ILE A 78 -8.61 -30.71 -15.25
N ALA A 79 -9.63 -31.46 -15.64
CA ALA A 79 -9.90 -32.78 -15.07
C ALA A 79 -8.79 -33.78 -15.42
N ARG A 80 -8.32 -33.80 -16.67
CA ARG A 80 -7.23 -34.66 -17.13
C ARG A 80 -5.92 -34.30 -16.45
N GLU A 81 -5.62 -33.01 -16.27
CA GLU A 81 -4.46 -32.53 -15.52
C GLU A 81 -4.48 -33.04 -14.07
N ASN A 82 -5.60 -32.81 -13.36
CA ASN A 82 -5.76 -33.24 -11.96
C ASN A 82 -5.71 -34.76 -11.78
N LEU A 83 -6.09 -35.53 -12.80
CA LEU A 83 -6.04 -36.99 -12.80
C LEU A 83 -4.71 -37.56 -13.31
N GLY A 84 -3.78 -36.72 -13.77
CA GLY A 84 -2.51 -37.16 -14.35
C GLY A 84 -2.66 -37.91 -15.69
N LEU A 85 -3.68 -37.54 -16.48
CA LEU A 85 -4.03 -38.15 -17.78
C LEU A 85 -3.56 -37.33 -19.00
N ILE A 86 -2.71 -36.33 -18.79
CA ILE A 86 -2.05 -35.58 -19.87
C ILE A 86 -0.91 -36.42 -20.43
N LYS A 87 -0.88 -36.60 -21.76
CA LYS A 87 0.23 -37.30 -22.43
C LYS A 87 1.42 -36.35 -22.61
N GLU A 88 2.63 -36.88 -22.59
CA GLU A 88 3.88 -36.09 -22.76
C GLU A 88 3.95 -35.30 -24.08
N GLU A 89 3.18 -35.69 -25.10
CA GLU A 89 3.14 -35.06 -26.42
C GLU A 89 1.85 -34.24 -26.68
N GLU A 90 0.96 -34.07 -25.69
CA GLU A 90 -0.22 -33.21 -25.83
C GLU A 90 0.14 -31.76 -25.49
N GLU A 91 -0.12 -30.85 -26.43
CA GLU A 91 0.02 -29.39 -26.24
C GLU A 91 -1.38 -28.78 -26.13
N TYR A 92 -1.66 -28.11 -25.02
CA TYR A 92 -2.93 -27.40 -24.84
C TYR A 92 -2.89 -26.09 -25.64
N ILE A 93 -3.78 -25.95 -26.62
CA ILE A 93 -3.94 -24.73 -27.39
C ILE A 93 -5.04 -23.92 -26.72
N ASN A 94 -4.66 -22.78 -26.13
CA ASN A 94 -5.63 -21.81 -25.62
C ASN A 94 -6.28 -21.11 -26.83
N ASP A 95 -7.44 -21.60 -27.25
CA ASP A 95 -8.34 -20.84 -28.11
C ASP A 95 -9.03 -19.78 -27.23
N GLU A 96 -8.30 -18.71 -26.88
CA GLU A 96 -8.90 -17.50 -26.33
C GLU A 96 -9.94 -16.98 -27.33
N PRO A 97 -11.23 -16.83 -26.95
CA PRO A 97 -12.15 -16.08 -27.79
C PRO A 97 -11.76 -14.60 -27.77
N GLU A 98 -11.50 -14.04 -28.96
CA GLU A 98 -11.32 -12.58 -29.19
C GLU A 98 -12.46 -11.73 -28.59
#